data_AF-A0A6L3GM19-F1
#
_entry.id   AF-A0A6L3GM19-F1
#
_cell.length_a   1.000
_cell.length_b   1.000
_cell.length_c   1.000
_cell.angle_alpha   90.00
_cell.angle_beta   90.00
_cell.angle_gamma   90.00
#
_symmetry.space_group_name_H-M   'P 1'
#
loop_
_entity.id
_entity.type
_entity.pdbx_description
1 polymer ?
#
loop_
_entity_poly.entity_id
_entity_poly.type
_entity_poly.pdbx_seq_one_letter_code
_entity_poly.pdbx_strand_id
1 'polypeptide(L)'
;MSLPVLALSVCLLPQAAKAQVAASNPLEWTALAEGNDLINKQVEKQIKGQTQTALLQNTIAAEFNRIHKWEKQYNSYLKTASGYASSLKACTHLYNDGVRIFLTLGKLCKAVRNNPQGIVASIGMNNLYIETATELVSVFTLLNDAVAKGGTENMLTGAERSKTLWALNDQLAAFSRKLHLLYLSIRYYTLNDMWNNVTAGMLDRDNGEVARMALSHWRRAAALAR
;
A
#
# COMPACT_ATOMS: atom_id res chain seq x y z
N MET A 1 12.86 -29.97 14.03
CA MET A 1 11.98 -31.14 14.14
C MET A 1 12.60 -32.14 15.07
N SER A 2 11.75 -32.71 15.91
CA SER A 2 12.02 -33.47 17.12
C SER A 2 12.86 -34.73 16.90
N LEU A 3 13.63 -35.05 17.93
CA LEU A 3 14.64 -36.12 18.05
C LEU A 3 14.14 -37.57 18.30
N PRO A 4 12.86 -38.01 18.23
CA PRO A 4 12.51 -39.34 18.74
C PRO A 4 12.60 -40.46 17.70
N VAL A 5 12.86 -40.19 16.41
CA VAL A 5 12.83 -41.25 15.38
C VAL A 5 14.13 -42.07 15.34
N LEU A 6 15.25 -41.53 15.84
CA LEU A 6 16.52 -42.28 15.90
C LEU A 6 16.60 -43.26 17.07
N ALA A 7 15.70 -43.18 18.06
CA ALA A 7 15.74 -44.01 19.25
C ALA A 7 15.00 -45.35 19.10
N LEU A 8 14.14 -45.51 18.10
CA LEU A 8 13.36 -46.74 17.89
C LEU A 8 14.05 -47.80 17.01
N SER A 9 15.14 -47.45 16.32
CA SER A 9 15.85 -48.39 15.43
C SER A 9 17.00 -49.16 16.09
N VAL A 10 17.35 -48.86 17.35
CA VAL A 10 18.49 -49.49 18.05
C VAL A 10 18.06 -50.65 18.97
N CYS A 11 16.76 -50.87 19.20
CA CYS A 11 16.27 -51.91 20.11
C CYS A 11 15.97 -53.28 19.46
N LEU A 12 16.24 -53.49 18.17
CA LEU A 12 16.21 -54.84 17.57
C LEU A 12 17.64 -55.30 17.23
N LEU A 13 18.45 -55.48 18.26
CA LEU A 13 19.60 -56.38 18.18
C LEU A 13 19.06 -57.81 17.96
N PRO A 14 19.60 -58.58 17.01
CA PRO A 14 19.23 -59.97 16.84
C PRO A 14 19.71 -60.75 18.06
N GLN A 15 18.79 -61.07 18.98
CA GLN A 15 19.03 -62.16 19.91
C GLN A 15 19.25 -63.40 19.06
N ALA A 16 20.41 -64.05 19.21
CA ALA A 16 20.74 -65.29 18.56
C ALA A 16 19.77 -66.37 19.03
N ALA A 17 18.62 -66.47 18.35
CA ALA A 17 17.70 -67.56 18.51
C ALA A 17 18.41 -68.81 17.96
N LYS A 18 18.89 -69.64 18.89
CA LYS A 18 19.39 -70.97 18.56
C LYS A 18 18.27 -71.70 17.80
N ALA A 19 18.47 -71.88 16.50
CA ALA A 19 17.63 -72.75 15.70
C ALA A 19 17.87 -74.18 16.18
N GLN A 20 16.97 -74.68 17.02
CA GLN A 20 16.82 -76.09 17.30
C GLN A 20 16.38 -76.73 15.97
N VAL A 21 17.16 -77.69 15.46
CA VAL A 21 16.83 -78.41 14.22
C VAL A 21 15.59 -79.27 14.50
N ALA A 22 14.41 -78.71 14.23
CA ALA A 22 13.18 -79.47 14.13
C ALA A 22 13.29 -80.35 12.88
N ALA A 23 13.11 -81.66 13.06
CA ALA A 23 13.12 -82.65 11.98
C ALA A 23 12.21 -82.18 10.85
N SER A 24 12.80 -81.74 9.74
CA SER A 24 12.06 -81.06 8.68
C SER A 24 11.34 -82.10 7.81
N ASN A 25 10.02 -82.12 7.92
CA ASN A 25 9.15 -82.91 7.07
C ASN A 25 9.23 -82.38 5.62
N PRO A 26 9.41 -83.23 4.58
CA PRO A 26 9.45 -82.81 3.18
C PRO A 26 8.31 -81.88 2.74
N LEU A 27 7.13 -82.01 3.36
CA LEU A 27 5.98 -81.15 3.11
C LEU A 27 6.17 -79.70 3.62
N GLU A 28 6.96 -79.48 4.67
CA GLU A 28 7.26 -78.13 5.17
C GLU A 28 8.21 -77.39 4.23
N TRP A 29 9.19 -78.07 3.63
CA TRP A 29 10.07 -77.47 2.63
C TRP A 29 9.32 -77.04 1.38
N THR A 30 8.38 -77.86 0.92
CA THR A 30 7.54 -77.52 -0.25
C THR A 30 6.59 -76.36 0.07
N ALA A 31 6.00 -76.33 1.26
CA ALA A 31 5.12 -75.23 1.69
C ALA A 31 5.89 -73.90 1.88
N LEU A 32 7.12 -73.96 2.41
CA LEU A 32 8.00 -72.79 2.54
C LEU A 32 8.50 -72.30 1.19
N ALA A 33 8.81 -73.20 0.25
CA ALA A 33 9.20 -72.83 -1.11
C ALA A 33 8.03 -72.16 -1.87
N GLU A 34 6.83 -72.73 -1.77
CA GLU A 34 5.62 -72.17 -2.38
C GLU A 34 5.25 -70.81 -1.76
N GLY A 35 5.38 -70.68 -0.44
CA GLY A 35 5.21 -69.40 0.27
C GLY A 35 6.21 -68.34 -0.17
N ASN A 36 7.48 -68.70 -0.34
CA ASN A 36 8.52 -67.78 -0.84
C ASN A 36 8.25 -67.31 -2.27
N ASP A 37 7.78 -68.20 -3.14
CA ASP A 37 7.42 -67.85 -4.52
C ASP A 37 6.21 -66.89 -4.57
N LEU A 38 5.20 -67.10 -3.71
CA LEU A 38 4.06 -66.20 -3.60
C LEU A 38 4.47 -64.83 -3.05
N ILE A 39 5.34 -64.78 -2.05
CA ILE A 39 5.88 -63.53 -1.50
C ILE A 39 6.67 -62.78 -2.56
N ASN A 40 7.58 -63.44 -3.28
CA ASN A 40 8.38 -62.81 -4.34
C ASN A 40 7.50 -62.21 -5.44
N LYS A 41 6.47 -62.92 -5.90
CA LYS A 41 5.50 -62.40 -6.88
C LYS A 41 4.76 -61.16 -6.37
N GLN A 42 4.38 -61.16 -5.09
CA GLN A 42 3.67 -60.03 -4.48
C GLN A 42 4.59 -58.80 -4.29
N VAL A 43 5.83 -59.03 -3.86
CA VAL A 43 6.87 -57.99 -3.73
C VAL A 43 7.19 -57.37 -5.08
N GLU A 44 7.36 -58.18 -6.13
CA GLU A 44 7.61 -57.67 -7.49
C GLU A 44 6.43 -56.83 -8.00
N LYS A 45 5.19 -57.26 -7.74
CA LYS A 45 3.98 -56.51 -8.08
C LYS A 45 3.91 -55.18 -7.32
N GLN A 46 4.25 -55.17 -6.02
CA GLN A 46 4.30 -53.95 -5.22
C GLN A 46 5.41 -53.00 -5.69
N ILE A 47 6.61 -53.51 -6.01
CA ILE A 47 7.72 -52.71 -6.54
C ILE A 47 7.31 -52.03 -7.84
N LYS A 48 6.67 -52.76 -8.78
CA LYS A 48 6.18 -52.18 -10.04
C LYS A 48 5.13 -51.08 -9.78
N GLY A 49 4.18 -51.33 -8.88
CA GLY A 49 3.17 -50.33 -8.50
C GLY A 49 3.75 -49.08 -7.83
N GLN A 50 4.70 -49.26 -6.90
CA GLN A 50 5.41 -48.16 -6.25
C GLN A 50 6.28 -47.37 -7.23
N THR A 51 6.95 -48.05 -8.17
CA THR A 51 7.78 -47.41 -9.20
C THR A 51 6.93 -46.56 -10.15
N GLN A 52 5.78 -47.08 -10.59
CA GLN A 52 4.83 -46.31 -11.40
C GLN A 52 4.27 -45.10 -10.64
N THR A 53 3.93 -45.28 -9.37
CA THR A 53 3.44 -44.19 -8.51
C THR A 53 4.50 -43.12 -8.29
N ALA A 54 5.75 -43.50 -8.03
CA ALA A 54 6.87 -42.57 -7.87
C ALA A 54 7.14 -41.78 -9.15
N LEU A 55 7.05 -42.42 -10.32
CA LEU A 55 7.21 -41.75 -11.61
C LEU A 55 6.11 -40.71 -11.85
N LEU A 56 4.86 -41.06 -11.53
CA LEU A 56 3.73 -40.13 -11.59
C LEU A 56 3.90 -38.97 -10.60
N GLN A 57 4.30 -39.24 -9.35
CA GLN A 57 4.55 -38.20 -8.34
C GLN A 57 5.66 -37.24 -8.76
N ASN A 58 6.75 -37.74 -9.33
CA ASN A 58 7.83 -36.91 -9.85
C ASN A 58 7.38 -36.03 -11.03
N THR A 59 6.54 -36.59 -11.91
CA THR A 59 5.96 -35.84 -13.04
C THR A 59 5.02 -34.74 -12.54
N ILE A 60 4.15 -35.05 -11.58
CA ILE A 60 3.25 -34.08 -10.93
C ILE A 60 4.07 -32.98 -10.23
N ALA A 61 5.13 -33.33 -9.51
CA ALA A 61 6.00 -32.35 -8.86
C ALA A 61 6.72 -31.43 -9.87
N ALA A 62 7.14 -31.97 -11.02
CA ALA A 62 7.73 -31.18 -12.10
C ALA A 62 6.73 -30.20 -12.72
N GLU A 63 5.49 -30.64 -12.97
CA GLU A 63 4.41 -29.78 -13.47
C GLU A 63 4.00 -28.72 -12.44
N PHE A 64 3.92 -29.07 -11.15
CA PHE A 64 3.62 -28.12 -10.09
C PHE A 64 4.69 -27.02 -9.99
N ASN A 65 5.97 -27.40 -10.13
CA ASN A 65 7.07 -26.45 -10.20
C ASN A 65 6.96 -25.51 -11.43
N ARG A 66 6.46 -26.01 -12.57
CA ARG A 66 6.21 -25.17 -13.76
C ARG A 66 5.06 -24.20 -13.53
N ILE A 67 3.94 -24.68 -12.99
CA ILE A 67 2.79 -23.85 -12.62
C ILE A 67 3.20 -22.76 -11.64
N HIS A 68 4.00 -23.08 -10.62
CA HIS A 68 4.47 -22.09 -9.65
C HIS A 68 5.39 -21.02 -10.28
N LYS A 69 6.23 -21.41 -11.26
CA LYS A 69 7.01 -20.42 -12.04
C LYS A 69 6.10 -19.50 -12.85
N TRP A 70 5.08 -20.04 -13.50
CA TRP A 70 4.10 -19.26 -14.27
C TRP A 70 3.31 -18.32 -13.37
N GLU A 71 2.87 -18.79 -12.20
CA GLU A 71 2.19 -17.96 -11.19
C GLU A 71 3.07 -16.78 -10.78
N LYS A 72 4.35 -17.02 -10.51
CA LYS A 72 5.30 -15.96 -10.14
C LYS A 72 5.48 -14.93 -11.27
N GLN A 73 5.63 -15.40 -12.51
CA GLN A 73 5.74 -14.51 -13.67
C GLN A 73 4.46 -13.70 -13.89
N TYR A 74 3.30 -14.35 -13.82
CA TYR A 74 2.00 -13.72 -13.97
C TYR A 74 1.76 -12.64 -12.91
N ASN A 75 2.06 -12.94 -11.64
CA ASN A 75 1.96 -11.99 -10.55
C ASN A 75 2.92 -10.79 -10.75
N SER A 76 4.13 -11.03 -11.27
CA SER A 76 5.06 -9.96 -11.65
C SER A 76 4.49 -9.04 -12.73
N TYR A 77 3.84 -9.60 -13.75
CA TYR A 77 3.18 -8.82 -14.79
C TYR A 77 2.03 -7.98 -14.24
N LEU A 78 1.16 -8.56 -13.40
CA LEU A 78 0.04 -7.83 -12.78
C LEU A 78 0.52 -6.69 -11.88
N LYS A 79 1.60 -6.88 -11.11
CA LYS A 79 2.22 -5.81 -10.33
C LYS A 79 2.77 -4.69 -11.21
N THR A 80 3.34 -5.04 -12.36
CA THR A 80 3.89 -4.06 -13.30
C THR A 80 2.77 -3.24 -13.96
N ALA A 81 1.74 -3.91 -14.49
CA ALA A 81 0.59 -3.26 -15.11
C ALA A 81 -0.18 -2.36 -14.13
N SER A 82 -0.41 -2.83 -12.90
CA SER A 82 -1.03 -2.02 -11.84
C SER A 82 -0.17 -0.83 -11.44
N GLY A 83 1.17 -0.99 -11.43
CA GLY A 83 2.11 0.12 -11.27
C GLY A 83 1.94 1.20 -12.34
N TYR A 84 1.89 0.82 -13.62
CA TYR A 84 1.64 1.78 -14.72
C TYR A 84 0.29 2.48 -14.58
N ALA A 85 -0.79 1.75 -14.34
CA ALA A 85 -2.12 2.33 -14.16
C ALA A 85 -2.17 3.31 -12.96
N SER A 86 -1.53 2.95 -11.84
CA SER A 86 -1.42 3.82 -10.67
C SER A 86 -0.63 5.10 -10.98
N SER A 87 0.47 5.00 -11.73
CA SER A 87 1.26 6.16 -12.12
C SER A 87 0.46 7.11 -13.02
N LEU A 88 -0.29 6.59 -13.98
CA LEU A 88 -1.11 7.38 -14.89
C LEU A 88 -2.26 8.08 -14.16
N LYS A 89 -2.91 7.37 -13.22
CA LYS A 89 -3.89 7.97 -12.31
C LYS A 89 -3.29 9.13 -11.51
N ALA A 90 -2.10 8.94 -10.93
CA ALA A 90 -1.42 9.99 -10.18
C ALA A 90 -1.09 11.20 -11.06
N CYS A 91 -0.61 10.99 -12.29
CA CYS A 91 -0.36 12.08 -13.25
C CYS A 91 -1.62 12.88 -13.59
N THR A 92 -2.76 12.21 -13.79
CA THR A 92 -4.04 12.90 -14.03
C THR A 92 -4.47 13.75 -12.82
N HIS A 93 -4.30 13.23 -11.61
CA HIS A 93 -4.59 14.01 -10.40
C HIS A 93 -3.67 15.23 -10.27
N LEU A 94 -2.36 15.07 -10.51
CA LEU A 94 -1.40 16.18 -10.51
C LEU A 94 -1.78 17.29 -11.51
N TYR A 95 -2.20 16.91 -12.72
CA TYR A 95 -2.66 17.87 -13.72
C TYR A 95 -3.91 18.63 -13.23
N ASN A 96 -4.91 17.91 -12.74
CA ASN A 96 -6.15 18.51 -12.23
C ASN A 96 -5.90 19.45 -11.03
N ASP A 97 -5.04 19.04 -10.10
CA ASP A 97 -4.65 19.85 -8.94
C ASP A 97 -3.88 21.11 -9.38
N GLY A 98 -2.97 20.98 -10.34
CA GLY A 98 -2.26 22.12 -10.93
C GLY A 98 -3.20 23.16 -11.56
N VAL A 99 -4.17 22.71 -12.37
CA VAL A 99 -5.18 23.60 -12.97
C VAL A 99 -6.02 24.29 -11.88
N ARG A 100 -6.44 23.55 -10.84
CA ARG A 100 -7.23 24.11 -9.74
C ARG A 100 -6.45 25.16 -8.95
N ILE A 101 -5.17 24.94 -8.71
CA ILE A 101 -4.26 25.91 -8.07
C ILE A 101 -4.18 27.17 -8.92
N PHE A 102 -3.95 27.05 -10.22
CA PHE A 102 -3.83 28.20 -11.13
C PHE A 102 -5.11 29.06 -11.15
N LEU A 103 -6.28 28.41 -11.24
CA LEU A 103 -7.57 29.09 -11.16
C LEU A 103 -7.77 29.79 -9.81
N THR A 104 -7.32 29.18 -8.72
CA THR A 104 -7.43 29.75 -7.36
C THR A 104 -6.50 30.94 -7.19
N LEU A 105 -5.28 30.92 -7.74
CA LEU A 105 -4.37 32.06 -7.77
C LEU A 105 -4.97 33.25 -8.54
N GLY A 106 -5.60 32.99 -9.68
CA GLY A 106 -6.31 34.02 -10.43
C GLY A 106 -7.46 34.66 -9.62
N LYS A 107 -8.22 33.85 -8.87
CA LYS A 107 -9.28 34.33 -7.98
C LYS A 107 -8.72 35.09 -6.77
N LEU A 108 -7.60 34.64 -6.20
CA LEU A 108 -6.89 35.30 -5.12
C LEU A 108 -6.43 36.70 -5.55
N CYS A 109 -5.82 36.83 -6.74
CA CYS A 109 -5.41 38.14 -7.27
C CYS A 109 -6.59 39.11 -7.42
N LYS A 110 -7.76 38.60 -7.86
CA LYS A 110 -8.99 39.41 -7.94
C LYS A 110 -9.51 39.78 -6.55
N ALA A 111 -9.48 38.85 -5.59
CA ALA A 111 -9.93 39.10 -4.22
C ALA A 111 -9.06 40.17 -3.54
N VAL A 112 -7.75 40.12 -3.71
CA VAL A 112 -6.80 41.14 -3.22
C VAL A 112 -7.14 42.54 -3.75
N ARG A 113 -7.50 42.66 -5.03
CA ARG A 113 -7.89 43.94 -5.64
C ARG A 113 -9.24 44.45 -5.16
N ASN A 114 -10.21 43.55 -4.99
CA ASN A 114 -11.60 43.91 -4.68
C ASN A 114 -11.85 44.12 -3.18
N ASN A 115 -11.05 43.49 -2.31
CA ASN A 115 -11.15 43.61 -0.86
C ASN A 115 -9.78 43.85 -0.22
N PRO A 116 -9.23 45.07 -0.32
CA PRO A 116 -7.94 45.40 0.30
C PRO A 116 -7.98 45.28 1.83
N GLN A 117 -9.15 45.48 2.45
CA GLN A 117 -9.33 45.27 3.89
C GLN A 117 -9.22 43.80 4.28
N GLY A 118 -9.62 42.89 3.40
CA GLY A 118 -9.53 41.44 3.60
C GLY A 118 -8.10 40.92 3.75
N ILE A 119 -7.12 41.61 3.15
CA ILE A 119 -5.69 41.30 3.32
C ILE A 119 -5.27 41.54 4.77
N VAL A 120 -5.57 42.73 5.29
CA VAL A 120 -5.24 43.10 6.67
C VAL A 120 -6.05 42.26 7.66
N ALA A 121 -7.32 42.01 7.35
CA ALA A 121 -8.22 41.19 8.16
C ALA A 121 -7.80 39.70 8.27
N SER A 122 -7.06 39.19 7.27
CA SER A 122 -6.56 37.81 7.27
C SER A 122 -5.13 37.70 7.82
N ILE A 123 -4.36 38.80 7.91
CA ILE A 123 -3.05 38.83 8.56
C ILE A 123 -3.15 38.49 10.05
N GLY A 124 -4.23 38.91 10.72
CA GLY A 124 -4.50 38.55 12.12
C GLY A 124 -4.84 37.07 12.35
N MET A 125 -5.08 36.28 11.29
CA MET A 125 -5.25 34.82 11.36
C MET A 125 -3.88 34.12 11.26
N ASN A 126 -3.03 34.44 12.23
CA ASN A 126 -1.55 34.44 12.29
C ASN A 126 -0.72 33.28 11.70
N ASN A 127 -1.32 32.27 11.07
CA ASN A 127 -0.57 31.22 10.41
C ASN A 127 -0.94 31.02 8.93
N LEU A 128 -2.11 31.46 8.44
CA LEU A 128 -2.58 31.02 7.11
C LEU A 128 -1.68 31.47 5.95
N TYR A 129 -1.14 32.69 6.02
CA TYR A 129 -0.21 33.20 5.01
C TYR A 129 1.12 32.46 5.02
N ILE A 130 1.73 32.30 6.20
CA ILE A 130 2.99 31.59 6.38
C ILE A 130 2.83 30.13 5.99
N GLU A 131 1.76 29.49 6.45
CA GLU A 131 1.45 28.10 6.11
C GLU A 131 1.27 27.91 4.60
N THR A 132 0.51 28.80 3.93
CA THR A 132 0.32 28.72 2.47
C THR A 132 1.66 28.90 1.74
N ALA A 133 2.52 29.81 2.21
CA ALA A 133 3.85 30.01 1.65
C ALA A 133 4.77 28.82 1.90
N THR A 134 4.74 28.21 3.09
CA THR A 134 5.54 27.02 3.39
C THR A 134 5.09 25.82 2.57
N GLU A 135 3.78 25.62 2.36
CA GLU A 135 3.29 24.54 1.49
C GLU A 135 3.74 24.75 0.03
N LEU A 136 3.73 25.99 -0.45
CA LEU A 136 4.24 26.32 -1.79
C LEU A 136 5.72 25.97 -1.94
N VAL A 137 6.53 26.33 -0.94
CA VAL A 137 7.97 26.01 -0.92
C VAL A 137 8.17 24.49 -0.89
N SER A 138 7.44 23.76 -0.05
CA SER A 138 7.51 22.29 0.03
C SER A 138 7.16 21.61 -1.30
N VAL A 139 6.09 22.06 -1.97
CA VAL A 139 5.71 21.57 -3.30
C VAL A 139 6.80 21.86 -4.32
N PHE A 140 7.35 23.07 -4.32
CA PHE A 140 8.42 23.46 -5.24
C PHE A 140 9.71 22.64 -5.03
N THR A 141 10.11 22.43 -3.78
CA THR A 141 11.28 21.59 -3.46
C THR A 141 11.08 20.15 -3.90
N LEU A 142 9.89 19.57 -3.70
CA LEU A 142 9.60 18.22 -4.15
C LEU A 142 9.57 18.08 -5.68
N LEU A 143 9.07 19.09 -6.39
CA LEU A 143 9.11 19.12 -7.86
C LEU A 143 10.55 19.18 -8.35
N ASN A 144 11.39 20.04 -7.78
CA ASN A 144 12.81 20.13 -8.15
C ASN A 144 13.55 18.83 -7.84
N ASP A 145 13.31 18.23 -6.68
CA ASP A 145 13.92 16.94 -6.32
C ASP A 145 13.48 15.82 -7.27
N ALA A 146 12.20 15.80 -7.66
CA ALA A 146 11.69 14.82 -8.62
C ALA A 146 12.31 14.99 -10.01
N VAL A 147 12.47 16.24 -10.46
CA VAL A 147 13.11 16.56 -11.75
C VAL A 147 14.61 16.21 -11.72
N ALA A 148 15.32 16.56 -10.66
CA ALA A 148 16.74 16.27 -10.50
C ALA A 148 17.02 14.76 -10.44
N LYS A 149 16.18 13.99 -9.73
CA LYS A 149 16.31 12.53 -9.61
C LYS A 149 15.84 11.77 -10.85
N GLY A 150 14.99 12.36 -11.68
CA GLY A 150 14.46 11.76 -12.91
C GLY A 150 15.11 12.26 -14.20
N GLY A 151 16.26 12.95 -14.09
CA GLY A 151 16.99 13.51 -15.21
C GLY A 151 17.64 12.47 -16.13
N THR A 152 18.27 12.93 -17.20
CA THR A 152 18.86 12.09 -18.26
C THR A 152 19.94 11.12 -17.77
N GLU A 153 20.60 11.43 -16.65
CA GLU A 153 21.68 10.62 -16.08
C GLU A 153 21.21 9.64 -14.99
N ASN A 154 20.01 9.84 -14.42
CA ASN A 154 19.48 8.98 -13.36
C ASN A 154 18.00 8.71 -13.60
N MET A 155 17.69 7.51 -14.10
CA MET A 155 16.33 7.13 -14.38
C MET A 155 15.71 6.50 -13.13
N LEU A 156 14.75 7.20 -12.52
CA LEU A 156 13.94 6.67 -11.42
C LEU A 156 13.38 5.29 -11.79
N THR A 157 13.45 4.34 -10.87
CA THR A 157 12.76 3.06 -10.99
C THR A 157 11.24 3.25 -10.92
N GLY A 158 10.44 2.29 -11.40
CA GLY A 158 8.97 2.41 -11.35
C GLY A 158 8.41 2.62 -9.93
N ALA A 159 9.04 1.99 -8.92
CA ALA A 159 8.67 2.16 -7.52
C ALA A 159 9.00 3.56 -7.00
N GLU A 160 10.18 4.10 -7.32
CA GLU A 160 10.59 5.45 -6.93
C GLU A 160 9.73 6.52 -7.60
N ARG A 161 9.44 6.38 -8.90
CA ARG A 161 8.50 7.27 -9.62
C ARG A 161 7.13 7.30 -8.97
N SER A 162 6.64 6.13 -8.57
CA SER A 162 5.33 6.03 -7.93
C SER A 162 5.35 6.76 -6.58
N LYS A 163 6.37 6.50 -5.75
CA LYS A 163 6.53 7.16 -4.45
C LYS A 163 6.64 8.70 -4.58
N THR A 164 7.41 9.19 -5.55
CA THR A 164 7.54 10.64 -5.80
C THR A 164 6.23 11.26 -6.27
N LEU A 165 5.50 10.59 -7.18
CA LEU A 165 4.18 11.05 -7.64
C LEU A 165 3.17 11.13 -6.50
N TRP A 166 3.15 10.13 -5.60
CA TRP A 166 2.29 10.14 -4.42
C TRP A 166 2.62 11.27 -3.46
N ALA A 167 3.90 11.50 -3.15
CA ALA A 167 4.33 12.59 -2.29
C ALA A 167 3.95 13.96 -2.87
N LEU A 168 4.15 14.14 -4.19
CA LEU A 168 3.75 15.36 -4.89
C LEU A 168 2.24 15.59 -4.83
N ASN A 169 1.45 14.54 -5.05
CA ASN A 169 -0.01 14.62 -5.01
C ASN A 169 -0.53 15.05 -3.64
N ASP A 170 0.01 14.48 -2.56
CA ASP A 170 -0.40 14.83 -1.19
C ASP A 170 -0.10 16.30 -0.86
N GLN A 171 1.10 16.76 -1.23
CA GLN A 171 1.55 18.12 -0.96
C GLN A 171 0.84 19.15 -1.83
N LEU A 172 0.57 18.85 -3.11
CA LEU A 172 -0.26 19.70 -3.97
C LEU A 172 -1.69 19.81 -3.44
N ALA A 173 -2.27 18.73 -2.93
CA ALA A 173 -3.58 18.76 -2.31
C ALA A 173 -3.59 19.61 -1.03
N ALA A 174 -2.55 19.51 -0.19
CA ALA A 174 -2.39 20.35 1.00
C ALA A 174 -2.27 21.83 0.65
N PHE A 175 -1.39 22.17 -0.29
CA PHE A 175 -1.22 23.53 -0.80
C PHE A 175 -2.53 24.08 -1.39
N SER A 176 -3.21 23.31 -2.24
CA SER A 176 -4.48 23.70 -2.87
C SER A 176 -5.55 24.04 -1.84
N ARG A 177 -5.67 23.25 -0.76
CA ARG A 177 -6.60 23.54 0.35
C ARG A 177 -6.25 24.85 1.06
N LYS A 178 -4.99 25.04 1.45
CA LYS A 178 -4.56 26.27 2.15
C LYS A 178 -4.70 27.51 1.29
N LEU A 179 -4.34 27.41 0.01
CA LEU A 179 -4.49 28.47 -0.97
C LEU A 179 -5.96 28.86 -1.19
N HIS A 180 -6.86 27.87 -1.22
CA HIS A 180 -8.29 28.12 -1.32
C HIS A 180 -8.86 28.80 -0.08
N LEU A 181 -8.44 28.35 1.11
CA LEU A 181 -8.76 29.00 2.38
C LEU A 181 -8.28 30.45 2.41
N LEU A 182 -7.04 30.70 1.99
CA LEU A 182 -6.47 32.04 1.91
C LEU A 182 -7.30 32.93 0.97
N TYR A 183 -7.65 32.44 -0.22
CA TYR A 183 -8.54 33.13 -1.14
C TYR A 183 -9.89 33.49 -0.50
N LEU A 184 -10.55 32.55 0.17
CA LEU A 184 -11.84 32.80 0.81
C LEU A 184 -11.71 33.81 1.95
N SER A 185 -10.65 33.70 2.75
CA SER A 185 -10.38 34.63 3.85
C SER A 185 -10.27 36.06 3.33
N ILE A 186 -9.44 36.31 2.32
CA ILE A 186 -9.27 37.64 1.73
C ILE A 186 -10.54 38.12 1.05
N ARG A 187 -11.30 37.23 0.40
CA ARG A 187 -12.54 37.63 -0.30
C ARG A 187 -13.64 38.09 0.66
N TYR A 188 -13.81 37.42 1.80
CA TYR A 188 -15.00 37.60 2.64
C TYR A 188 -14.75 38.27 3.99
N TYR A 189 -13.52 38.22 4.52
CA TYR A 189 -13.24 38.83 5.83
C TYR A 189 -13.18 40.35 5.75
N THR A 190 -13.67 40.95 6.83
CA THR A 190 -13.57 42.38 7.09
C THR A 190 -12.83 42.63 8.40
N LEU A 191 -12.43 43.88 8.63
CA LEU A 191 -11.78 44.28 9.87
C LEU A 191 -12.64 43.98 11.11
N ASN A 192 -13.96 44.05 10.98
CA ASN A 192 -14.90 43.68 12.04
C ASN A 192 -14.81 42.20 12.41
N ASP A 193 -14.70 41.31 11.42
CA ASP A 193 -14.53 39.87 11.65
C ASP A 193 -13.21 39.58 12.37
N MET A 194 -12.15 40.33 12.03
CA MET A 194 -10.86 40.23 12.69
C MET A 194 -10.90 40.73 14.14
N TRP A 195 -11.53 41.90 14.36
CA TRP A 195 -11.75 42.45 15.69
C TRP A 195 -12.53 41.49 16.59
N ASN A 196 -13.59 40.90 16.04
CA ASN A 196 -14.41 39.91 16.73
C ASN A 196 -13.62 38.68 17.12
N ASN A 197 -12.70 38.20 16.27
CA ASN A 197 -11.85 37.06 16.57
C ASN A 197 -10.84 37.36 17.70
N VAL A 198 -10.13 38.50 17.61
CA VAL A 198 -9.14 38.92 18.61
C VAL A 198 -9.77 39.10 20.00
N THR A 199 -11.01 39.61 20.05
CA THR A 199 -11.72 39.88 21.30
C THR A 199 -12.56 38.71 21.81
N ALA A 200 -12.65 37.59 21.08
CA ALA A 200 -13.50 36.44 21.44
C ALA A 200 -13.13 35.76 22.76
N GLY A 201 -11.87 35.87 23.20
CA GLY A 201 -11.42 35.40 24.52
C GLY A 201 -11.21 36.51 25.56
N MET A 202 -11.49 37.76 25.18
CA MET A 202 -11.32 38.95 26.05
C MET A 202 -12.65 39.49 26.53
N LEU A 203 -13.76 39.13 25.88
CA LEU A 203 -15.11 39.56 26.19
C LEU A 203 -15.98 38.33 26.47
N ASP A 204 -16.69 38.32 27.59
CA ASP A 204 -17.74 37.34 27.85
C ASP A 204 -18.93 37.62 26.93
N ARG A 205 -19.04 36.85 25.85
CA ARG A 205 -20.13 36.96 24.87
C ARG A 205 -21.20 35.92 25.14
N ASP A 206 -22.46 36.35 25.10
CA ASP A 206 -23.59 35.43 25.11
C ASP A 206 -23.72 34.67 23.77
N ASN A 207 -24.24 33.45 23.83
CA ASN A 207 -24.48 32.60 22.66
C ASN A 207 -25.38 33.29 21.61
N GLY A 208 -26.34 34.11 22.06
CA GLY A 208 -27.20 34.88 21.16
C GLY A 208 -26.46 35.96 20.38
N GLU A 209 -25.39 36.53 20.94
CA GLU A 209 -24.54 37.50 20.26
C GLU A 209 -23.67 36.83 19.19
N VAL A 210 -23.04 35.70 19.55
CA VAL A 210 -22.25 34.89 18.62
C VAL A 210 -23.09 34.44 17.42
N ALA A 211 -24.33 33.99 17.67
CA ALA A 211 -25.27 33.58 16.61
C ALA A 211 -25.61 34.74 15.64
N ARG A 212 -25.85 35.95 16.18
CA ARG A 212 -26.11 37.15 15.37
C ARG A 212 -24.90 37.56 14.53
N MET A 213 -23.70 37.50 15.12
CA MET A 213 -22.45 37.79 14.42
C MET A 213 -22.23 36.82 13.26
N ALA A 214 -22.38 35.51 13.50
CA ALA A 214 -22.28 34.49 12.47
C ALA A 214 -23.31 34.71 11.35
N LEU A 215 -24.58 35.00 11.69
CA LEU A 215 -25.62 35.29 10.69
C LEU A 215 -25.28 36.52 9.84
N SER A 216 -24.72 37.57 10.45
CA SER A 216 -24.30 38.78 9.73
C SER A 216 -23.15 38.51 8.75
N HIS A 217 -22.19 37.67 9.14
CA HIS A 217 -21.08 37.24 8.30
C HIS A 217 -21.61 36.42 7.10
N TRP A 218 -22.52 35.48 7.35
CA TRP A 218 -23.18 34.69 6.30
C TRP A 218 -23.94 35.55 5.29
N ARG A 219 -24.73 36.53 5.75
CA ARG A 219 -25.47 37.45 4.85
C ARG A 219 -24.53 38.27 3.96
N ARG A 220 -23.42 38.77 4.52
CA ARG A 220 -22.40 39.51 3.75
C ARG A 220 -21.70 38.62 2.73
N ALA A 221 -21.28 37.42 3.14
CA ALA A 221 -20.65 36.45 2.23
C ALA A 221 -21.59 36.06 1.07
N ALA A 222 -22.88 35.85 1.35
CA ALA A 222 -23.88 35.54 0.34
C ALA A 222 -24.11 36.69 -0.66
N ALA A 223 -24.05 37.95 -0.21
CA ALA A 223 -24.15 39.11 -1.09
C ALA A 223 -22.96 39.23 -2.05
N LEU A 224 -21.75 38.88 -1.58
CA LEU A 224 -20.51 38.90 -2.36
C LEU A 224 -20.32 37.66 -3.27
N ALA A 225 -21.16 36.64 -3.11
CA ALA A 225 -21.13 35.41 -3.90
C ALA A 225 -22.02 35.45 -5.16
N ARG A 226 -22.91 36.45 -5.27
CA ARG A 226 -23.64 36.77 -6.51
C ARG A 226 -22.73 37.45 -7.53
#